data_AF-A0A417HKC4-F1
#
_entry.id   AF-A0A417HKC4-F1
#
_cell.length_a   1.000
_cell.length_b   1.000
_cell.length_c   1.000
_cell.angle_alpha   90.00
_cell.angle_beta   90.00
_cell.angle_gamma   90.00
#
_symmetry.space_group_name_H-M   'P 1'
#
loop_
_entity.id
_entity.type
_entity.pdbx_description
1 polymer ?
#
loop_
_entity_poly.entity_id
_entity_poly.type
_entity_poly.pdbx_seq_one_letter_code
_entity_poly.pdbx_strand_id
1 'polypeptide(L)' 'MKINEIIRTRRHCQGLTQEALAQLLGVSSPAVNKWEKGVSHS' A
#
# COMPACT_ATOMS: atom_id res chain seq x y z
N MET A 1 11.65 8.19 7.29
CA MET A 1 10.58 7.20 7.09
C MET A 1 11.03 6.20 6.04
N LYS A 2 10.72 4.92 6.25
CA LYS A 2 10.91 3.91 5.20
C LYS A 2 9.78 4.01 4.18
N ILE A 3 10.00 3.56 2.94
CA ILE A 3 9.02 3.70 1.84
C ILE A 3 7.67 3.06 2.18
N ASN A 4 7.69 1.95 2.91
CA ASN A 4 6.50 1.22 3.34
C ASN A 4 5.64 2.03 4.32
N GLU A 5 6.27 2.83 5.18
CA GLU A 5 5.58 3.74 6.09
C GLU A 5 4.97 4.92 5.33
N ILE A 6 5.68 5.46 4.34
CA ILE A 6 5.17 6.57 3.52
C ILE A 6 3.89 6.16 2.78
N ILE A 7 3.88 4.96 2.18
CA ILE A 7 2.71 4.43 1.48
C ILE A 7 1.54 4.29 2.45
N ARG A 8 1.77 3.69 3.62
CA ARG A 8 0.74 3.52 4.65
C ARG A 8 0.19 4.87 5.14
N THR A 9 1.06 5.82 5.47
CA THR A 9 0.65 7.15 5.92
C THR A 9 -0.14 7.89 4.85
N ARG A 10 0.34 7.89 3.60
CA ARG A 10 -0.37 8.54 2.47
C ARG A 10 -1.73 7.90 2.19
N ARG A 11 -1.83 6.57 2.31
CA ARG A 11 -3.11 5.84 2.18
C ARG A 11 -4.09 6.27 3.27
N HIS A 12 -3.64 6.32 4.52
CA HIS A 12 -4.48 6.75 5.64
C HIS A 12 -4.88 8.23 5.56
N CYS A 13 -3.98 9.13 5.15
CA CYS A 13 -4.30 10.54 4.93
C CYS A 13 -5.39 10.76 3.86
N GLN A 14 -5.49 9.84 2.90
CA GLN A 14 -6.53 9.84 1.88
C GLN A 14 -7.79 9.05 2.28
N GLY A 15 -7.82 8.45 3.48
CA GLY A 15 -8.94 7.63 3.94
C GLY A 15 -9.15 6.34 3.16
N LEU A 16 -8.13 5.86 2.44
CA LEU A 16 -8.25 4.72 1.54
C LEU A 16 -8.00 3.39 2.27
N THR A 17 -8.71 2.33 1.88
CA THR A 17 -8.34 0.95 2.26
C THR A 17 -7.25 0.41 1.34
N GLN A 18 -6.65 -0.72 1.70
CA GLN A 18 -5.69 -1.38 0.81
C GLN A 18 -6.37 -1.84 -0.49
N GLU A 19 -7.63 -2.31 -0.46
CA GLU A 19 -8.36 -2.64 -1.69
C GLU A 19 -8.66 -1.41 -2.54
N ALA A 20 -9.08 -0.31 -1.93
CA ALA A 20 -9.36 0.92 -2.67
C ALA A 20 -8.11 1.45 -3.38
N LEU A 21 -6.96 1.46 -2.69
CA LEU A 21 -5.68 1.84 -3.28
C LEU A 21 -5.26 0.86 -4.39
N ALA A 22 -5.51 -0.44 -4.21
CA ALA A 22 -5.18 -1.45 -5.20
C ALA A 22 -6.02 -1.28 -6.48
N GLN A 23 -7.32 -1.05 -6.34
CA GLN A 23 -8.22 -0.75 -7.47
C GLN A 23 -7.80 0.52 -8.21
N LEU A 24 -7.45 1.59 -7.48
CA LEU A 24 -6.99 2.85 -8.07
C LEU A 24 -5.70 2.68 -8.89
N LEU A 25 -4.78 1.85 -8.41
CA LEU A 25 -3.49 1.59 -9.06
C LEU A 25 -3.53 0.44 -10.07
N GLY A 26 -4.68 -0.24 -10.24
CA GLY A 26 -4.81 -1.41 -11.11
C GLY A 26 -3.97 -2.61 -10.66
N VAL A 27 -3.67 -2.72 -9.36
CA VAL A 27 -2.91 -3.83 -8.76
C VAL A 27 -3.80 -4.67 -7.86
N SER A 28 -3.26 -5.79 -7.36
CA SER A 28 -3.97 -6.63 -6.39
C SER A 28 -3.79 -6.10 -4.95
N SER A 29 -4.80 -6.26 -4.10
CA SER A 29 -4.72 -5.90 -2.68
C SER A 29 -3.51 -6.49 -1.94
N PRO A 30 -3.08 -7.74 -2.21
CA PRO A 30 -1.84 -8.29 -1.64
C PRO A 30 -0.56 -7.53 -2.05
N ALA A 31 -0.52 -6.90 -3.24
CA ALA A 31 0.62 -6.09 -3.65
C ALA A 31 0.77 -4.86 -2.74
N VAL A 32 -0.33 -4.18 -2.44
CA VAL A 32 -0.36 -3.04 -1.51
C VAL A 32 0.07 -3.47 -0.10
N ASN A 33 -0.41 -4.63 0.38
CA ASN A 33 -0.01 -5.18 1.67
C ASN A 33 1.50 -5.45 1.75
N LYS A 34 2.08 -6.03 0.69
CA LYS A 34 3.54 -6.25 0.59
C LYS A 34 4.33 -4.95 0.64
N TRP A 35 3.87 -3.91 -0.07
CA TRP A 35 4.49 -2.59 -0.04
C TRP A 35 4.49 -1.99 1.37
N GLU A 36 3.36 -2.06 2.08
CA GLU A 36 3.23 -1.49 3.43
C GLU A 36 3.97 -2.29 4.51
N LYS A 37 4.15 -3.60 4.32
CA LYS A 37 4.97 -4.43 5.23
C LYS A 37 6.47 -4.37 4.90
N GLY A 38 6.86 -3.79 3.78
CA GLY A 38 8.26 -3.74 3.34
C GLY A 38 8.83 -5.11 2.94
N VAL A 39 7.97 -6.08 2.63
CA VAL A 39 8.37 -7.44 2.25
C VAL A 39 8.27 -7.56 0.73
N SER A 40 9.39 -7.26 0.06
CA SER A 40 9.55 -7.60 -1.36
C SER A 40 10.16 -8.99 -1.44
N HIS A 41 9.35 -10.05 -1.23
CA HIS A 41 9.82 -11.38 -1.60
C HIS A 41 9.75 -11.48 -3.13
N SER A 42 10.93 -11.61 -3.72
CA SER A 42 11.21 -11.93 -5.13
C SER A 42 10.44 -13.16 -5.59
#